data_AF-A0A9X8YPI6-F1
#
_entry.id   AF-A0A9X8YPI6-F1
#
_cell.length_a   1.000
_cell.length_b   1.000
_cell.length_c   1.000
_cell.angle_alpha   90.00
_cell.angle_beta   90.00
_cell.angle_gamma   90.00
#
_symmetry.space_group_name_H-M   'P 1'
#
loop_
_entity.id
_entity.type
_entity.pdbx_description
1 polymer ?
#
loop_
_entity_poly.entity_id
_entity_poly.type
_entity_poly.pdbx_seq_one_letter_code
_entity_poly.pdbx_strand_id
1 'polypeptide(L)'
;GDERALDVSGSLIFNEDRLIKDAALAGLGIAQRFQGTVLQELAQGDLVEVLPEYASEASGFFIYFPAGRHLPLKLRAFIDFMRERRDRQHR
;
A
#
# COMPACT_ATOMS: atom_id res chain seq x y z
N GLY A 1 -10.60 3.12 -20.96
CA GLY A 1 -9.78 1.95 -21.33
C GLY A 1 -10.62 0.73 -21.07
N ASP A 2 -10.58 -0.24 -21.98
CA ASP A 2 -11.33 -1.48 -21.79
C ASP A 2 -10.65 -2.30 -20.69
N GLU A 3 -11.40 -2.65 -19.66
CA GLU A 3 -10.93 -3.53 -18.58
C GLU A 3 -10.68 -4.93 -19.15
N ARG A 4 -9.49 -5.48 -18.87
CA ARG A 4 -9.11 -6.84 -19.29
C ARG A 4 -8.64 -7.62 -18.07
N ALA A 5 -9.37 -8.68 -17.74
CA ALA A 5 -8.91 -9.68 -16.80
C ALA A 5 -7.97 -10.65 -17.52
N LEU A 6 -6.75 -10.77 -17.02
CA LEU A 6 -5.76 -11.73 -17.50
C LEU A 6 -5.50 -12.73 -16.38
N ASP A 7 -5.58 -14.03 -16.69
CA ASP A 7 -5.13 -15.06 -15.77
C ASP A 7 -3.60 -15.09 -15.81
N VAL A 8 -2.98 -14.96 -14.64
CA VAL A 8 -1.52 -14.95 -14.50
C VAL A 8 -1.09 -16.28 -13.92
N SER A 9 -0.27 -17.03 -14.67
CA SER A 9 0.34 -18.27 -14.20
C SER A 9 1.55 -17.96 -13.31
N GLY A 10 1.30 -17.40 -12.13
CA GLY A 10 2.33 -17.13 -11.12
C GLY A 10 2.78 -18.43 -10.43
N SER A 11 4.09 -18.59 -10.24
CA SER A 11 4.67 -19.73 -9.52
C SER A 11 4.61 -19.60 -7.99
N LEU A 12 4.28 -18.41 -7.49
CA LEU A 12 4.25 -18.07 -6.06
C LEU A 12 2.96 -17.32 -5.71
N ILE A 13 2.29 -17.77 -4.66
CA ILE A 13 1.07 -17.15 -4.13
C ILE A 13 1.29 -16.91 -2.65
N PHE A 14 1.13 -15.66 -2.22
CA PHE A 14 1.30 -15.24 -0.83
C PHE A 14 0.00 -14.63 -0.30
N ASN A 15 -0.28 -14.85 0.97
CA ASN A 15 -1.36 -14.19 1.71
C ASN A 15 -0.83 -13.17 2.74
N GLU A 16 0.48 -12.92 2.76
CA GLU A 16 1.14 -11.96 3.64
C GLU A 16 1.92 -10.94 2.82
N ASP A 17 1.64 -9.66 3.08
CA ASP A 17 2.19 -8.52 2.35
C ASP A 17 3.73 -8.45 2.42
N ARG A 18 4.32 -8.87 3.53
CA ARG A 18 5.79 -8.89 3.73
C ARG A 18 6.48 -9.89 2.81
N LEU A 19 5.94 -11.10 2.72
CA LEU A 19 6.52 -12.16 1.88
C LEU A 19 6.52 -11.79 0.39
N ILE A 20 5.51 -11.02 -0.05
CA ILE A 20 5.47 -10.48 -1.42
C ILE A 20 6.68 -9.56 -1.68
N LYS A 21 7.02 -8.68 -0.73
CA LYS A 21 8.18 -7.79 -0.85
C LYS A 21 9.48 -8.60 -0.87
N ASP A 22 9.62 -9.54 0.05
CA ASP A 22 10.82 -10.37 0.16
C ASP A 22 11.05 -11.21 -1.10
N ALA A 23 9.99 -11.74 -1.71
CA ALA A 23 10.07 -12.46 -2.98
C ALA A 23 10.52 -11.56 -4.15
N ALA A 24 10.04 -10.31 -4.20
CA ALA A 24 10.47 -9.34 -5.20
C ALA A 24 11.96 -8.96 -5.03
N LEU A 25 12.39 -8.72 -3.79
CA LEU A 25 13.79 -8.46 -3.45
C LEU A 25 14.71 -9.65 -3.74
N ALA A 26 14.19 -10.88 -3.62
CA ALA A 26 14.90 -12.09 -4.01
C ALA A 26 14.91 -12.34 -5.53
N GLY A 27 14.32 -11.45 -6.34
CA GLY A 27 14.30 -11.57 -7.79
C GLY A 27 13.35 -12.65 -8.32
N LEU A 28 12.36 -13.06 -7.53
CA LEU A 28 11.44 -14.15 -7.89
C LEU A 28 10.26 -13.69 -8.78
N GLY A 29 10.15 -12.39 -9.08
CA GLY A 29 9.14 -11.84 -9.97
C GLY A 29 8.87 -10.35 -9.74
N ILE A 30 7.76 -9.87 -10.32
CA ILE A 30 7.24 -8.51 -10.12
C ILE A 30 6.15 -8.51 -9.04
N ALA A 31 6.06 -7.43 -8.25
CA ALA A 31 5.06 -7.29 -7.20
C ALA A 31 4.38 -5.92 -7.29
N GLN A 32 3.05 -5.89 -7.21
CA GLN A 32 2.30 -4.65 -7.05
C GLN A 32 2.33 -4.23 -5.59
N ARG A 33 2.82 -3.02 -5.30
CA ARG A 33 3.09 -2.54 -3.94
C ARG A 33 2.53 -1.15 -3.73
N PHE A 34 2.16 -0.83 -2.49
CA PHE A 34 1.98 0.57 -2.11
C PHE A 34 3.36 1.22 -2.03
N GLN A 35 3.60 2.26 -2.82
CA GLN A 35 4.92 2.87 -3.00
C GLN A 35 5.58 3.24 -1.66
N GLY A 36 4.80 3.78 -0.71
CA GLY A 36 5.28 4.12 0.64
C GLY A 36 5.89 2.96 1.44
N THR A 37 5.58 1.70 1.07
CA THR A 37 6.14 0.50 1.72
C THR A 37 7.46 0.01 1.13
N VAL A 38 7.88 0.57 -0.02
CA VAL A 38 9.09 0.17 -0.76
C VAL A 38 9.97 1.36 -1.16
N LEU A 39 9.73 2.55 -0.60
CA LEU A 39 10.48 3.77 -0.93
C LEU A 39 11.99 3.62 -0.71
N GLN A 40 12.38 2.93 0.36
CA GLN A 40 13.79 2.74 0.70
C GLN A 40 14.47 1.84 -0.34
N GLU A 41 13.85 0.72 -0.68
CA GLU A 41 14.36 -0.25 -1.65
C GLU A 41 14.44 0.35 -3.06
N LEU A 42 13.47 1.19 -3.44
CA LEU A 42 13.52 1.98 -4.68
C LEU A 42 14.67 2.99 -4.67
N ALA A 43 14.88 3.68 -3.54
CA ALA A 43 15.97 4.66 -3.40
C ALA A 43 17.36 4.00 -3.41
N GLN A 44 17.47 2.78 -2.89
CA GLN A 44 18.69 1.98 -2.86
C GLN A 44 18.97 1.27 -4.20
N GLY A 45 17.97 1.17 -5.08
CA GLY A 45 18.06 0.43 -6.34
C GLY A 45 17.89 -1.08 -6.20
N ASP A 46 17.50 -1.56 -5.01
CA ASP A 46 17.17 -2.97 -4.77
C ASP A 46 15.85 -3.37 -5.45
N LEU A 47 14.97 -2.40 -5.66
CA LEU A 47 13.77 -2.51 -6.49
C LEU A 47 13.77 -1.43 -7.56
N VAL A 48 13.08 -1.71 -8.68
CA VAL A 48 12.83 -0.75 -9.75
C VAL A 48 11.34 -0.73 -10.09
N GLU A 49 10.81 0.46 -10.37
CA GLU A 49 9.44 0.60 -10.84
C GLU A 49 9.30 0.09 -12.28
N VAL A 50 8.26 -0.69 -12.53
CA VAL A 50 7.92 -1.23 -13.85
C VAL A 50 6.45 -0.94 -14.14
N LEU A 51 6.11 -0.76 -15.42
CA LEU A 51 4.75 -0.47 -15.87
C LEU A 51 4.11 0.78 -15.21
N PRO A 52 4.80 1.92 -15.09
CA PRO A 52 4.29 3.11 -14.39
C PRO A 52 2.99 3.65 -15.00
N GLU A 53 2.75 3.44 -16.29
CA GLU A 53 1.53 3.84 -16.99
C GLU A 53 0.27 3.04 -16.57
N TYR A 54 0.47 1.92 -15.87
CA TYR A 54 -0.59 1.08 -15.30
C TYR A 54 -0.75 1.25 -13.79
N ALA A 55 -0.03 2.20 -13.17
CA ALA A 55 -0.16 2.48 -11.75
C ALA A 55 -1.57 2.99 -11.43
N SER A 56 -2.26 2.32 -10.50
CA SER A 56 -3.54 2.81 -9.99
C SER A 56 -3.31 3.87 -8.92
N GLU A 57 -4.13 4.93 -8.92
CA GLU A 57 -4.21 5.81 -7.76
C GLU A 57 -4.67 5.00 -6.54
N ALA A 58 -3.82 4.90 -5.54
CA ALA A 58 -4.18 4.28 -4.28
C ALA A 58 -5.07 5.24 -3.49
N SER A 59 -6.36 4.91 -3.35
CA SER A 59 -7.16 5.51 -2.30
C SER A 59 -6.52 5.12 -0.97
N GLY A 60 -5.91 6.07 -0.27
CA GLY A 60 -5.13 5.79 0.95
C GLY A 60 -5.92 5.06 2.04
N PHE A 61 -5.27 4.82 3.19
CA PHE A 61 -5.94 4.10 4.29
C PHE A 61 -7.07 4.92 4.93
N PHE A 62 -8.19 4.25 5.24
CA PHE A 62 -9.36 4.83 5.89
C PHE A 62 -9.57 4.24 7.28
N ILE A 63 -10.08 5.06 8.20
CA ILE A 63 -10.55 4.61 9.53
C ILE A 63 -12.07 4.51 9.46
N TYR A 64 -12.60 3.29 9.54
CA TYR A 64 -14.04 3.04 9.53
C TYR A 64 -14.58 2.89 10.96
N PHE A 65 -15.68 3.58 11.26
CA PHE A 65 -16.40 3.47 12.52
C PHE A 65 -17.89 3.71 12.30
N PRO A 66 -18.79 3.14 13.14
CA PRO A 66 -20.23 3.32 12.99
C PRO A 66 -20.62 4.79 13.00
N ALA A 67 -21.49 5.18 12.08
CA ALA A 67 -22.10 6.50 12.08
C ALA A 67 -23.07 6.60 13.29
N GLY A 68 -22.74 7.46 14.25
CA GLY A 68 -23.56 7.70 15.44
C GLY A 68 -23.46 9.15 15.87
N ARG A 69 -24.45 9.62 16.62
CA ARG A 69 -24.55 11.05 16.98
C ARG A 69 -23.36 11.55 17.81
N HIS A 70 -22.65 10.67 18.53
CA HIS A 70 -21.56 11.04 19.43
C HIS A 70 -20.33 10.16 19.19
N LEU A 71 -19.24 10.77 18.71
CA LEU A 71 -17.93 10.13 18.58
C LEU A 71 -17.26 10.07 19.96
N PRO A 72 -16.92 8.89 20.51
CA PRO A 72 -16.25 8.78 21.80
C PRO A 72 -14.94 9.58 21.84
N LEU A 73 -14.67 10.28 22.96
CA LEU A 73 -13.48 11.14 23.11
C LEU A 73 -12.17 10.41 22.80
N LYS A 74 -12.04 9.14 23.22
CA LYS A 74 -10.86 8.31 22.93
C LYS A 74 -10.66 8.05 21.43
N LEU A 75 -11.75 7.79 20.70
CA LEU A 75 -11.70 7.58 19.25
C LEU A 75 -11.36 8.88 18.52
N ARG A 76 -11.92 10.01 18.95
CA ARG A 76 -11.54 11.33 18.42
C ARG A 76 -10.06 11.61 18.60
N ALA A 77 -9.55 11.46 19.84
CA ALA A 77 -8.14 11.66 20.14
C ALA A 77 -7.23 10.75 19.30
N PHE A 78 -7.64 9.49 19.09
CA PHE A 78 -6.91 8.57 18.20
C PHE A 78 -6.93 9.04 16.74
N ILE A 79 -8.08 9.45 16.20
CA ILE A 79 -8.19 9.97 14.83
C ILE A 79 -7.32 11.21 14.64
N ASP A 80 -7.35 12.14 15.61
CA ASP A 80 -6.55 13.37 15.57
C ASP A 80 -5.05 13.04 15.60
N PHE A 81 -4.64 12.12 16.48
CA PHE A 81 -3.27 11.61 16.53
C PHE A 81 -2.82 10.98 15.20
N MET A 82 -3.66 10.16 14.57
CA MET A 82 -3.35 9.52 13.29
C MET A 82 -3.24 10.55 12.16
N ARG A 83 -4.10 11.57 12.13
CA ARG A 83 -4.04 12.66 11.15
C ARG A 83 -2.75 13.45 11.25
N GLU A 84 -2.35 13.85 12.46
CA GLU A 84 -1.10 14.59 12.69
C GLU A 84 0.15 13.81 12.24
N ARG A 85 0.14 12.47 12.36
CA ARG A 85 1.24 11.63 11.89
C ARG A 85 1.24 11.47 10.37
N ARG A 86 0.07 11.30 9.75
CA ARG A 86 -0.05 11.24 8.29
C ARG A 86 0.47 12.52 7.65
N ASP A 87 0.11 13.68 8.18
CA ASP A 87 0.52 14.98 7.62
C ASP A 87 2.04 15.22 7.78
N ARG A 88 2.69 14.57 8.75
CA ARG A 88 4.15 14.55 8.89
C ARG A 88 4.87 13.61 7.92
N GLN A 89 4.21 12.56 7.44
CA GLN A 89 4.79 11.61 6.47
C GLN A 89 4.72 12.11 5.02
N HIS A 90 3.87 13.09 4.72
CA HIS A 90 3.74 13.71 3.39
C HIS A 90 4.51 15.04 3.23
N ARG A 91 5.25 15.48 4.26
CA ARG A 91 6.18 16.62 4.18
C ARG A 91 7.60 16.12 3.99
#